data_AF-A0A199VEB5-F1
#
_entry.id   AF-A0A199VEB5-F1
#
_cell.length_a   1.000
_cell.length_b   1.000
_cell.length_c   1.000
_cell.angle_alpha   90.00
_cell.angle_beta   90.00
_cell.angle_gamma   90.00
#
_symmetry.space_group_name_H-M   'P 1'
#
loop_
_entity.id
_entity.type
_entity.pdbx_description
1 polymer ?
#
loop_
_entity_poly.entity_id
_entity_poly.type
_entity_poly.pdbx_seq_one_letter_code
_entity_poly.pdbx_strand_id
1 'polypeptide(L)'
;MYTQQRRIQMSGGKHKTEVIKWFLQMKPDKLVLEHCVIVRLLGVLAHGQLEQVRPKKAFTMPIFLYEKAEHFIYIEGGIDDGGAASVRAIMHWQYRTICRGPNSILQNLYDVMGPKAHDYISFYGLRTYGRLYDGGPLVTNQVYVHSKLMIIDDHIALVGSANINDRSLLGSRDSEIGVLIEDKEFVTSRMNGKPWKAGKFSFSLRLSLWSEHLGLHRGEVKQIIDPVNDATYKDIWMATAKTNTMIYQDVFSCVPNDLIHSRASFRQSTAYWKEKIGHTTIDLGIAPEKLESYQNGDLKGTDPMERLQSIRGHIVSFPLDFMCQEDLRPVIMESEYFASQVFL
;
A
#
# COMPACT_ATOMS: atom_id res chain seq x y z
N MET A 1 -29.82 21.77 -41.46
CA MET A 1 -30.35 20.74 -40.55
C MET A 1 -29.40 20.65 -39.37
N TYR A 2 -29.84 21.16 -38.22
CA TYR A 2 -29.13 21.21 -36.95
C TYR A 2 -29.08 19.82 -36.31
N THR A 3 -27.95 19.43 -35.74
CA THR A 3 -27.91 18.63 -34.51
C THR A 3 -26.75 19.11 -33.64
N GLN A 4 -27.13 19.70 -32.50
CA GLN A 4 -26.30 20.45 -31.57
C GLN A 4 -25.28 19.56 -30.83
N GLN A 5 -24.00 19.94 -30.88
CA GLN A 5 -23.06 19.66 -29.80
C GLN A 5 -23.54 20.38 -28.53
N ARG A 6 -24.09 19.65 -27.56
CA ARG A 6 -24.26 20.18 -26.21
C ARG A 6 -22.89 20.17 -25.51
N ARG A 7 -22.20 21.32 -25.55
CA ARG A 7 -21.24 21.69 -24.51
C ARG A 7 -21.97 21.64 -23.17
N ILE A 8 -21.58 20.72 -22.29
CA ILE A 8 -21.89 20.86 -20.87
C ILE A 8 -20.98 21.97 -20.36
N GLN A 9 -21.54 23.18 -20.34
CA GLN A 9 -20.93 24.34 -19.73
C GLN A 9 -21.05 24.16 -18.21
N MET A 10 -19.95 23.75 -17.56
CA MET A 10 -19.89 23.73 -16.10
C MET A 10 -19.80 25.17 -15.58
N SER A 11 -20.96 25.75 -15.28
CA SER A 11 -21.07 26.98 -14.49
C SER A 11 -20.98 26.61 -13.01
N GLY A 12 -19.80 26.84 -12.40
CA GLY A 12 -19.65 26.62 -10.97
C GLY A 12 -18.21 26.69 -10.47
N GLY A 13 -17.75 27.91 -10.16
CA GLY A 13 -16.63 28.17 -9.24
C GLY A 13 -15.23 27.89 -9.79
N LYS A 14 -14.46 28.96 -10.00
CA LYS A 14 -13.04 29.00 -10.42
C LYS A 14 -12.04 28.23 -9.52
N HIS A 15 -12.49 27.41 -8.58
CA HIS A 15 -11.64 26.61 -7.68
C HIS A 15 -11.77 25.09 -7.84
N LYS A 16 -12.71 24.58 -8.65
CA LYS A 16 -13.00 23.13 -8.71
C LYS A 16 -12.34 22.38 -9.88
N THR A 17 -11.89 23.09 -10.92
CA THR A 17 -11.17 22.50 -12.07
C THR A 17 -9.65 22.38 -11.83
N GLU A 18 -9.16 22.94 -10.72
CA GLU A 18 -7.74 22.93 -10.37
C GLU A 18 -7.31 21.55 -9.85
N VAL A 19 -8.08 20.86 -9.00
CA VAL A 19 -7.61 19.61 -8.33
C VAL A 19 -7.23 18.49 -9.31
N ILE A 20 -7.99 18.30 -10.39
CA ILE A 20 -7.68 17.32 -11.44
C ILE A 20 -6.55 17.83 -12.36
N LYS A 21 -6.54 19.13 -12.69
CA LYS A 21 -5.41 19.75 -13.42
C LYS A 21 -4.11 19.76 -12.62
N TRP A 22 -4.19 19.73 -11.30
CA TRP A 22 -3.08 19.84 -10.36
C TRP A 22 -2.40 18.47 -10.14
N PHE A 23 -3.17 17.38 -10.15
CA PHE A 23 -2.61 16.02 -10.29
C PHE A 23 -1.87 15.87 -11.64
N LEU A 24 -2.37 16.52 -12.69
CA LEU A 24 -1.76 16.55 -14.04
C LEU A 24 -0.63 17.58 -14.21
N GLN A 25 -0.39 18.47 -13.23
CA GLN A 25 0.60 19.54 -13.28
C GLN A 25 1.82 19.32 -12.37
N MET A 26 1.86 18.23 -11.59
CA MET A 26 3.16 17.68 -11.19
C MET A 26 3.95 17.43 -12.47
N LYS A 27 5.10 18.09 -12.66
CA LYS A 27 6.09 17.61 -13.62
C LYS A 27 6.77 16.40 -12.99
N PRO A 28 6.40 15.17 -13.41
CA PRO A 28 6.93 13.96 -12.84
C PRO A 28 7.95 13.45 -13.84
N ASP A 29 9.24 13.59 -13.58
CA ASP A 29 10.19 12.82 -14.38
C ASP A 29 10.13 11.35 -13.89
N LYS A 30 8.95 10.72 -14.07
CA LYS A 30 8.58 9.31 -13.93
C LYS A 30 7.92 8.93 -12.59
N LEU A 31 6.64 9.28 -12.43
CA LEU A 31 5.80 8.79 -11.34
C LEU A 31 5.07 7.51 -11.80
N VAL A 32 5.56 6.34 -11.37
CA VAL A 32 4.91 5.05 -11.65
C VAL A 32 4.59 4.37 -10.33
N LEU A 33 3.32 4.47 -9.91
CA LEU A 33 2.73 3.61 -8.89
C LEU A 33 1.67 2.74 -9.56
N GLU A 34 2.05 1.51 -9.90
CA GLU A 34 1.08 0.50 -10.28
C GLU A 34 0.37 0.00 -9.01
N HIS A 35 -0.95 0.21 -8.96
CA HIS A 35 -1.87 -0.32 -7.96
C HIS A 35 -1.81 0.36 -6.58
N CYS A 36 -2.63 1.41 -6.40
CA CYS A 36 -2.79 2.11 -5.13
C CYS A 36 -4.27 2.36 -4.78
N VAL A 37 -4.63 2.14 -3.53
CA VAL A 37 -5.76 2.82 -2.87
C VAL A 37 -5.20 3.95 -2.02
N ILE A 38 -5.62 5.18 -2.29
CA ILE A 38 -5.26 6.35 -1.48
C ILE A 38 -6.45 6.75 -0.64
N VAL A 39 -6.36 6.68 0.69
CA VAL A 39 -7.24 7.51 1.51
C VAL A 39 -6.49 8.82 1.77
N ARG A 40 -7.01 9.89 1.14
CA ARG A 40 -6.65 11.31 1.17
C ARG A 40 -5.58 11.84 0.20
N LEU A 41 -6.01 12.71 -0.73
CA LEU A 41 -5.16 13.61 -1.54
C LEU A 41 -4.44 14.65 -0.67
N LEU A 42 -3.13 14.84 -0.89
CA LEU A 42 -2.60 15.90 -1.76
C LEU A 42 -3.25 17.30 -1.67
N GLY A 43 -3.74 17.72 -0.51
CA GLY A 43 -4.09 19.13 -0.24
C GLY A 43 -2.91 19.98 0.25
N VAL A 44 -1.72 19.38 0.35
CA VAL A 44 -0.61 19.95 1.13
C VAL A 44 0.76 19.78 0.46
N LEU A 45 0.98 18.71 -0.32
CA LEU A 45 2.35 18.23 -0.58
C LEU A 45 2.96 18.56 -1.94
N ALA A 46 2.37 19.42 -2.78
CA ALA A 46 2.98 19.70 -4.09
C ALA A 46 2.98 21.14 -4.61
N HIS A 47 2.41 22.13 -3.91
CA HIS A 47 2.62 23.54 -4.29
C HIS A 47 2.70 24.43 -3.05
N GLY A 48 3.91 24.84 -2.67
CA GLY A 48 4.17 26.13 -1.99
C GLY A 48 3.39 26.46 -0.72
N GLN A 49 2.62 25.53 -0.15
CA GLN A 49 1.79 25.68 1.04
C GLN A 49 2.24 24.75 2.16
N LEU A 50 3.52 24.33 2.15
CA LEU A 50 4.15 23.69 3.29
C LEU A 50 4.11 24.60 4.55
N GLU A 51 4.04 25.92 4.36
CA GLU A 51 3.78 26.89 5.45
C GLU A 51 2.37 26.76 6.10
N GLN A 52 1.42 26.10 5.43
CA GLN A 52 0.08 25.81 5.98
C GLN A 52 0.00 24.46 6.71
N VAL A 53 1.02 23.60 6.59
CA VAL A 53 1.26 22.47 7.49
C VAL A 53 1.80 23.00 8.80
N ARG A 54 1.01 23.87 9.44
CA ARG A 54 1.24 24.14 10.84
C ARG A 54 0.98 22.81 11.55
N PRO A 55 1.83 22.39 12.51
CA PRO A 55 1.72 21.13 13.27
C PRO A 55 0.45 21.01 14.15
N LYS A 56 -0.63 21.74 13.83
CA LYS A 56 -1.88 21.86 14.58
C LYS A 56 -3.10 21.23 13.90
N LYS A 57 -3.03 20.73 12.66
CA LYS A 57 -4.14 20.00 12.02
C LYS A 57 -3.80 18.51 11.96
N ALA A 58 -4.58 17.68 12.65
CA ALA A 58 -4.46 16.22 12.55
C ALA A 58 -4.81 15.77 11.13
N PHE A 59 -3.93 14.98 10.54
CA PHE A 59 -4.01 14.48 9.18
C PHE A 59 -3.33 13.14 9.14
N THR A 60 -3.94 12.16 8.47
CA THR A 60 -3.39 10.83 8.27
C THR A 60 -3.70 10.39 6.83
N MET A 61 -2.74 9.71 6.19
CA MET A 61 -2.83 9.24 4.80
C MET A 61 -2.39 7.77 4.73
N PRO A 62 -3.31 6.82 4.97
CA PRO A 62 -3.04 5.42 4.73
C PRO A 62 -3.12 5.13 3.23
N ILE A 63 -2.03 4.56 2.71
CA ILE A 63 -1.90 4.14 1.31
C ILE A 63 -1.79 2.61 1.29
N PHE A 64 -2.65 1.96 0.52
CA PHE A 64 -2.54 0.52 0.29
C PHE A 64 -1.90 0.24 -1.05
N LEU A 65 -0.92 -0.64 -1.03
CA LEU A 65 -0.10 -1.05 -2.14
C LEU A 65 -0.09 -2.57 -2.22
N TYR A 66 0.10 -3.08 -3.42
CA TYR A 66 0.49 -4.46 -3.63
C TYR A 66 1.96 -4.50 -4.01
N GLU A 67 2.77 -5.25 -3.26
CA GLU A 67 4.20 -5.38 -3.55
C GLU A 67 4.42 -6.65 -4.37
N LYS A 68 4.95 -6.48 -5.59
CA LYS A 68 5.12 -7.58 -6.54
C LYS A 68 6.32 -8.47 -6.19
N ALA A 69 7.13 -8.14 -5.18
CA ALA A 69 8.30 -8.93 -4.79
C ALA A 69 8.07 -10.42 -4.55
N GLU A 70 6.88 -10.85 -4.09
CA GLU A 70 6.56 -12.29 -3.97
C GLU A 70 6.61 -13.03 -5.31
N HIS A 71 6.39 -12.33 -6.44
CA HIS A 71 6.52 -12.91 -7.77
C HIS A 71 7.93 -13.45 -8.06
N PHE A 72 8.98 -12.88 -7.45
CA PHE A 72 10.33 -13.41 -7.61
C PHE A 72 10.46 -14.85 -7.15
N ILE A 73 9.61 -15.28 -6.22
CA ILE A 73 9.67 -16.63 -5.71
C ILE A 73 9.08 -17.65 -6.69
N TYR A 74 8.13 -17.22 -7.52
CA TYR A 74 7.46 -18.07 -8.50
C TYR A 74 8.15 -18.10 -9.88
N ILE A 75 9.19 -17.29 -10.08
CA ILE A 75 9.93 -17.19 -11.34
C ILE A 75 11.13 -18.15 -11.31
N GLU A 76 11.25 -18.99 -12.34
CA GLU A 76 12.41 -19.85 -12.53
C GLU A 76 13.67 -18.98 -12.69
N GLY A 77 14.70 -19.16 -11.86
CA GLY A 77 15.87 -18.26 -11.78
C GLY A 77 15.72 -17.09 -10.79
N GLY A 78 14.53 -16.91 -10.19
CA GLY A 78 14.30 -16.00 -9.09
C GLY A 78 14.45 -14.52 -9.45
N ILE A 79 15.06 -13.74 -8.56
CA ILE A 79 15.22 -12.30 -8.74
C ILE A 79 16.18 -11.90 -9.86
N ASP A 80 17.11 -12.78 -10.23
CA ASP A 80 18.12 -12.50 -11.25
C ASP A 80 17.65 -12.94 -12.65
N ASP A 81 16.48 -13.57 -12.74
CA ASP A 81 15.91 -14.03 -14.01
C ASP A 81 15.45 -12.86 -14.91
N GLY A 82 15.51 -13.07 -16.23
CA GLY A 82 15.00 -12.11 -17.22
C GLY A 82 13.49 -11.89 -17.10
N GLY A 83 12.73 -12.94 -16.77
CA GLY A 83 11.29 -12.90 -16.48
C GLY A 83 10.95 -12.05 -15.26
N ALA A 84 11.87 -11.90 -14.31
CA ALA A 84 11.73 -11.03 -13.14
C ALA A 84 12.01 -9.53 -13.44
N ALA A 85 12.47 -9.18 -14.64
CA ALA A 85 12.81 -7.79 -15.00
C ALA A 85 11.63 -6.82 -14.88
N SER A 86 10.43 -7.26 -15.25
CA SER A 86 9.20 -6.45 -15.15
C SER A 86 8.86 -6.13 -13.69
N VAL A 87 8.95 -7.14 -12.81
CA VAL A 87 8.72 -7.01 -11.37
C VAL A 87 9.75 -6.06 -10.77
N ARG A 88 11.05 -6.24 -11.06
CA ARG A 88 12.12 -5.33 -10.60
C ARG A 88 11.87 -3.89 -11.06
N ALA A 89 11.48 -3.69 -12.32
CA ALA A 89 11.22 -2.36 -12.86
C ALA A 89 10.07 -1.64 -12.15
N ILE A 90 8.96 -2.34 -11.89
CA ILE A 90 7.82 -1.78 -11.16
C ILE A 90 8.22 -1.41 -9.74
N MET A 91 8.92 -2.32 -9.05
CA MET A 91 9.42 -2.07 -7.70
C MET A 91 10.37 -0.87 -7.63
N HIS A 92 11.26 -0.73 -8.61
CA HIS A 92 12.17 0.42 -8.70
C HIS A 92 11.38 1.74 -8.63
N TRP A 93 10.36 1.88 -9.48
CA TRP A 93 9.58 3.11 -9.53
C TRP A 93 8.66 3.30 -8.33
N GLN A 94 8.09 2.21 -7.80
CA GLN A 94 7.29 2.24 -6.59
C GLN A 94 8.12 2.78 -5.41
N TYR A 95 9.28 2.20 -5.17
CA TYR A 95 10.18 2.66 -4.11
C TYR A 95 10.74 4.06 -4.38
N ARG A 96 11.09 4.39 -5.63
CA ARG A 96 11.56 5.73 -5.99
C ARG A 96 10.52 6.80 -5.70
N THR A 97 9.25 6.50 -5.95
CA THR A 97 8.15 7.41 -5.63
C THR A 97 7.95 7.53 -4.12
N ILE A 98 8.01 6.42 -3.39
CA ILE A 98 7.71 6.38 -1.95
C ILE A 98 8.86 6.93 -1.10
N CYS A 99 10.05 6.34 -1.19
CA CYS A 99 11.13 6.55 -0.22
C CYS A 99 12.56 6.61 -0.79
N ARG A 100 12.80 6.30 -2.07
CA ARG A 100 14.15 6.22 -2.63
C ARG A 100 14.49 7.41 -3.52
N GLY A 101 15.42 8.22 -3.04
CA GLY A 101 15.97 9.36 -3.77
C GLY A 101 15.41 10.70 -3.31
N PRO A 102 16.04 11.80 -3.76
CA PRO A 102 15.81 13.15 -3.22
C PRO A 102 14.39 13.66 -3.45
N ASN A 103 13.72 13.19 -4.51
CA ASN A 103 12.38 13.65 -4.89
C ASN A 103 11.27 12.72 -4.41
N SER A 104 11.58 11.70 -3.61
CA SER A 104 10.58 10.77 -3.10
C SER A 104 9.62 11.46 -2.13
N ILE A 105 8.40 10.91 -1.98
CA ILE A 105 7.37 11.47 -1.09
C ILE A 105 7.91 11.60 0.34
N LEU A 106 8.53 10.54 0.87
CA LEU A 106 9.07 10.56 2.22
C LEU A 106 10.25 11.52 2.37
N GLN A 107 11.19 11.57 1.41
CA GLN A 107 12.31 12.51 1.51
C GLN A 107 11.83 13.97 1.55
N ASN A 108 10.93 14.35 0.63
CA ASN A 108 10.35 15.69 0.60
C ASN A 108 9.62 16.04 1.90
N LEU A 109 8.95 15.06 2.52
CA LEU A 109 8.30 15.23 3.82
C LEU A 109 9.29 15.37 4.97
N TYR A 110 10.34 14.55 4.99
CA TYR A 110 11.39 14.61 6.01
C TYR A 110 12.14 15.93 5.99
N ASP A 111 12.44 16.46 4.81
CA ASP A 111 13.14 17.74 4.67
C ASP A 111 12.38 18.91 5.30
N VAL A 112 11.05 18.80 5.38
CA VAL A 112 10.18 19.85 5.93
C VAL A 112 9.77 19.56 7.38
N MET A 113 9.45 18.31 7.69
CA MET A 113 8.76 17.92 8.94
C MET A 113 9.62 17.08 9.87
N GLY A 114 10.78 16.62 9.39
CA GLY A 114 11.65 15.70 10.10
C GLY A 114 10.94 14.38 10.44
N PRO A 115 11.33 13.71 11.54
CA PRO A 115 10.79 12.40 11.93
C PRO A 115 9.26 12.32 12.07
N LYS A 116 8.59 13.48 12.21
CA LYS A 116 7.13 13.55 12.28
C LYS A 116 6.44 13.16 10.97
N ALA A 117 7.14 13.05 9.84
CA ALA A 117 6.55 12.63 8.57
C ALA A 117 5.72 11.34 8.69
N HIS A 118 6.19 10.38 9.51
CA HIS A 118 5.49 9.12 9.78
C HIS A 118 4.13 9.27 10.49
N ASP A 119 3.86 10.40 11.15
CA ASP A 119 2.54 10.66 11.74
C ASP A 119 1.48 11.02 10.67
N TYR A 120 1.90 11.40 9.46
CA TYR A 120 1.03 11.96 8.42
C TYR A 120 0.82 11.01 7.24
N ILE A 121 1.81 10.19 6.91
CA ILE A 121 1.76 9.25 5.79
C ILE A 121 2.25 7.87 6.22
N SER A 122 1.56 6.84 5.74
CA SER A 122 1.89 5.46 6.05
C SER A 122 1.45 4.53 4.92
N PHE A 123 2.24 3.50 4.67
CA PHE A 123 2.06 2.58 3.56
C PHE A 123 1.75 1.17 4.11
N TYR A 124 0.79 0.50 3.49
CA TYR A 124 0.30 -0.81 3.92
C TYR A 124 0.11 -1.74 2.74
N GLY A 125 0.19 -3.04 3.01
CA GLY A 125 -0.32 -4.09 2.15
C GLY A 125 -1.49 -4.81 2.82
N LEU A 126 -2.00 -5.84 2.14
CA LEU A 126 -2.97 -6.77 2.69
C LEU A 126 -2.44 -8.19 2.57
N ARG A 127 -2.64 -9.02 3.60
CA ARG A 127 -2.21 -10.42 3.64
C ARG A 127 -3.24 -11.28 4.36
N THR A 128 -3.33 -12.54 3.95
CA THR A 128 -4.18 -13.54 4.60
C THR A 128 -3.43 -14.85 4.81
N TYR A 129 -4.00 -15.76 5.59
CA TYR A 129 -3.48 -17.10 5.80
C TYR A 129 -4.61 -18.13 5.84
N GLY A 130 -4.25 -19.40 5.69
CA GLY A 130 -5.17 -20.52 5.79
C GLY A 130 -4.45 -21.87 5.71
N ARG A 131 -5.21 -22.96 5.66
CA ARG A 131 -4.68 -24.28 5.31
C ARG A 131 -5.04 -24.59 3.86
N LEU A 132 -4.13 -25.24 3.11
CA LEU A 132 -4.42 -25.65 1.73
C LEU A 132 -5.55 -26.68 1.64
N TYR A 133 -5.64 -27.57 2.63
CA TYR A 133 -6.70 -28.56 2.80
C TYR A 133 -6.80 -28.93 4.29
N ASP A 134 -7.82 -29.70 4.67
CA ASP A 134 -8.00 -30.12 6.07
C ASP A 134 -6.83 -31.01 6.55
N GLY A 135 -6.21 -30.64 7.67
CA GLY A 135 -4.94 -31.23 8.13
C GLY A 135 -3.70 -30.90 7.27
N GLY A 136 -3.85 -30.09 6.21
CA GLY A 136 -2.75 -29.65 5.36
C GLY A 136 -1.89 -28.53 5.95
N PRO A 137 -0.80 -28.15 5.25
CA PRO A 137 0.12 -27.14 5.73
C PRO A 137 -0.55 -25.76 5.82
N LEU A 138 -0.07 -24.95 6.77
CA LEU A 138 -0.45 -23.54 6.88
C LEU A 138 0.26 -22.73 5.82
N VAL A 139 -0.48 -21.86 5.15
CA VAL A 139 0.01 -21.02 4.06
C VAL A 139 -0.44 -19.59 4.21
N THR A 140 0.33 -18.66 3.65
CA THR A 140 0.00 -17.24 3.54
C THR A 140 0.15 -16.76 2.10
N ASN A 141 -0.64 -15.75 1.74
CA ASN A 141 -0.44 -15.03 0.50
C ASN A 141 -0.87 -13.56 0.66
N GLN A 142 -0.27 -12.66 -0.10
CA GLN A 142 -0.77 -11.29 -0.19
C GLN A 142 -2.18 -11.28 -0.80
N VAL A 143 -3.03 -10.40 -0.28
CA VAL A 143 -4.30 -10.07 -0.92
C VAL A 143 -4.02 -9.00 -1.98
N TYR A 144 -4.31 -9.33 -3.23
CA TYR A 144 -4.01 -8.47 -4.36
C TYR A 144 -4.87 -7.20 -4.37
N VAL A 145 -4.26 -6.06 -4.07
CA VAL A 145 -4.91 -4.75 -4.09
C VAL A 145 -5.01 -4.26 -5.53
N HIS A 146 -6.10 -4.59 -6.22
CA HIS A 146 -6.34 -4.13 -7.59
C HIS A 146 -7.18 -2.85 -7.68
N SER A 147 -7.69 -2.35 -6.56
CA SER A 147 -8.56 -1.19 -6.51
C SER A 147 -7.86 0.10 -6.95
N LYS A 148 -8.59 0.98 -7.63
CA LYS A 148 -8.19 2.37 -7.91
C LYS A 148 -9.26 3.28 -7.32
N LEU A 149 -9.09 3.51 -6.02
CA LEU A 149 -10.07 4.18 -5.16
C LEU A 149 -9.38 5.28 -4.39
N MET A 150 -10.08 6.40 -4.26
CA MET A 150 -9.70 7.45 -3.35
C MET A 150 -10.86 8.00 -2.55
N ILE A 151 -10.68 8.15 -1.24
CA ILE A 151 -11.68 8.74 -0.34
C ILE A 151 -11.07 9.98 0.33
N ILE A 152 -11.81 11.08 0.34
CA ILE A 152 -11.34 12.39 0.83
C ILE A 152 -12.32 12.91 1.86
N ASP A 153 -11.82 13.13 3.08
CA ASP A 153 -12.52 13.75 4.22
C ASP A 153 -13.88 13.11 4.59
N ASP A 154 -14.13 11.87 4.16
CA ASP A 154 -15.45 11.23 4.16
C ASP A 154 -16.54 12.04 3.41
N HIS A 155 -16.18 12.83 2.39
CA HIS A 155 -17.12 13.63 1.57
C HIS A 155 -17.10 13.29 0.09
N ILE A 156 -15.95 12.83 -0.40
CA ILE A 156 -15.72 12.60 -1.82
C ILE A 156 -15.10 11.22 -1.99
N ALA A 157 -15.59 10.47 -2.97
CA ALA A 157 -14.97 9.24 -3.43
C ALA A 157 -14.69 9.32 -4.94
N LEU A 158 -13.49 8.94 -5.35
CA LEU A 158 -13.13 8.71 -6.75
C LEU A 158 -12.94 7.21 -6.96
N VAL A 159 -13.70 6.63 -7.87
CA VAL A 159 -13.65 5.19 -8.18
C VAL A 159 -13.45 5.03 -9.68
N GLY A 160 -12.49 4.21 -10.11
CA GLY A 160 -12.25 4.01 -11.53
C GLY A 160 -11.30 2.88 -11.87
N SER A 161 -10.82 2.89 -13.11
CA SER A 161 -9.82 1.97 -13.65
C SER A 161 -8.39 2.54 -13.63
N ALA A 162 -8.25 3.88 -13.58
CA ALA A 162 -6.97 4.56 -13.68
C ALA A 162 -6.04 4.28 -12.49
N ASN A 163 -4.90 3.65 -12.77
CA ASN A 163 -3.80 3.53 -11.81
C ASN A 163 -3.12 4.88 -11.55
N ILE A 164 -2.30 4.97 -10.51
CA ILE A 164 -1.51 6.18 -10.22
C ILE A 164 -0.18 6.09 -10.95
N ASN A 165 -0.24 6.12 -12.27
CA ASN A 165 0.93 6.11 -13.12
C ASN A 165 0.68 6.91 -14.39
N ASP A 166 1.76 7.26 -15.08
CA ASP A 166 1.70 8.02 -16.33
C ASP A 166 0.89 7.29 -17.42
N ARG A 167 0.90 5.96 -17.41
CA ARG A 167 0.13 5.12 -18.34
C ARG A 167 -1.37 5.38 -18.27
N SER A 168 -1.92 5.47 -17.07
CA SER A 168 -3.34 5.73 -16.85
C SER A 168 -3.67 7.23 -16.85
N LEU A 169 -2.76 8.10 -16.38
CA LEU A 169 -3.10 9.49 -16.06
C LEU A 169 -2.75 10.52 -17.14
N LEU A 170 -1.83 10.24 -18.07
CA LEU A 170 -1.49 11.19 -19.13
C LEU A 170 -2.59 11.35 -20.19
N GLY A 171 -3.53 10.40 -20.26
CA GLY A 171 -4.65 10.40 -21.21
C GLY A 171 -4.27 10.14 -22.67
N SER A 172 -2.97 10.15 -23.01
CA SER A 172 -2.45 9.81 -24.33
C SER A 172 -1.98 8.36 -24.45
N ARG A 173 -2.08 7.58 -23.37
CA ARG A 173 -1.64 6.19 -23.27
C ARG A 173 -2.86 5.26 -23.15
N ASP A 174 -3.20 4.75 -21.97
CA ASP A 174 -4.34 3.85 -21.80
C ASP A 174 -5.67 4.62 -21.75
N SER A 175 -6.75 3.99 -22.26
CA SER A 175 -8.11 4.51 -22.07
C SER A 175 -8.61 4.15 -20.68
N GLU A 176 -8.99 5.15 -19.88
CA GLU A 176 -9.46 4.95 -18.51
C GLU A 176 -10.85 5.53 -18.28
N ILE A 177 -11.58 4.97 -17.32
CA ILE A 177 -12.87 5.49 -16.85
C ILE A 177 -12.85 5.66 -15.33
N GLY A 178 -13.48 6.72 -14.84
CA GLY A 178 -13.64 6.98 -13.42
C GLY A 178 -14.85 7.85 -13.11
N VAL A 179 -15.36 7.73 -11.90
CA VAL A 179 -16.50 8.48 -11.38
C VAL A 179 -16.09 9.21 -10.12
N LEU A 180 -16.34 10.52 -10.10
CA LEU A 180 -16.24 11.36 -8.90
C LEU A 180 -17.62 11.41 -8.23
N ILE A 181 -17.68 10.95 -6.99
CA ILE A 181 -18.88 10.94 -6.16
C ILE A 181 -18.71 12.01 -5.09
N GLU A 182 -19.49 13.08 -5.17
CA GLU A 182 -19.58 14.10 -4.12
C GLU A 182 -20.86 13.90 -3.31
N ASP A 183 -20.72 13.57 -2.03
CA ASP A 183 -21.87 13.40 -1.14
C ASP A 183 -22.69 14.69 -0.98
N LYS A 184 -24.02 14.56 -1.05
CA LYS A 184 -24.99 15.62 -0.74
C LYS A 184 -25.83 15.33 0.51
N GLU A 185 -25.87 14.07 0.93
CA GLU A 185 -26.47 13.63 2.19
C GLU A 185 -25.39 13.44 3.25
N PHE A 186 -25.63 13.96 4.46
CA PHE A 186 -24.64 13.95 5.53
C PHE A 186 -25.15 13.25 6.79
N VAL A 187 -24.23 12.54 7.45
CA VAL A 187 -24.43 11.88 8.74
C VAL A 187 -23.56 12.54 9.81
N THR A 188 -23.97 12.43 11.08
CA THR A 188 -23.16 12.91 12.20
C THR A 188 -21.99 11.95 12.43
N SER A 189 -20.78 12.50 12.44
CA SER A 189 -19.52 11.78 12.64
C SER A 189 -18.55 12.62 13.48
N ARG A 190 -17.27 12.22 13.53
CA ARG A 190 -16.18 12.92 14.20
C ARG A 190 -14.95 12.99 13.30
N MET A 191 -14.17 14.05 13.45
CA MET A 191 -12.89 14.25 12.80
C MET A 191 -11.94 14.92 13.79
N ASN A 192 -10.90 14.20 14.21
CA ASN A 192 -9.97 14.61 15.26
C ASN A 192 -10.64 15.07 16.57
N GLY A 193 -11.57 14.27 17.07
CA GLY A 193 -12.36 14.51 18.28
C GLY A 193 -13.45 15.58 18.14
N LYS A 194 -13.50 16.31 17.02
CA LYS A 194 -14.51 17.36 16.79
C LYS A 194 -15.73 16.82 16.04
N PRO A 195 -16.94 17.35 16.29
CA PRO A 195 -18.11 17.03 15.48
C PRO A 195 -17.85 17.28 13.99
N TRP A 196 -18.21 16.31 13.15
CA TRP A 196 -18.04 16.36 11.70
C TRP A 196 -19.31 15.91 10.99
N LYS A 197 -19.60 16.47 9.82
CA LYS A 197 -20.75 16.07 8.98
C LYS A 197 -20.24 15.29 7.79
N ALA A 198 -20.04 13.99 7.98
CA ALA A 198 -19.50 13.12 6.95
C ALA A 198 -20.55 12.81 5.88
N GLY A 199 -20.13 12.75 4.62
CA GLY A 199 -20.93 12.28 3.49
C GLY A 199 -21.34 10.83 3.65
N LYS A 200 -22.62 10.52 3.45
CA LYS A 200 -23.20 9.20 3.73
C LYS A 200 -22.52 8.08 2.94
N PHE A 201 -22.25 8.27 1.65
CA PHE A 201 -21.58 7.28 0.80
C PHE A 201 -20.11 7.14 1.19
N SER A 202 -19.35 8.24 1.18
CA SER A 202 -17.89 8.20 1.40
C SER A 202 -17.54 7.67 2.79
N PHE A 203 -18.28 8.09 3.82
CA PHE A 203 -18.12 7.60 5.19
C PHE A 203 -18.40 6.11 5.32
N SER A 204 -19.53 5.64 4.75
CA SER A 204 -19.90 4.22 4.85
C SER A 204 -18.94 3.32 4.06
N LEU A 205 -18.47 3.78 2.89
CA LEU A 205 -17.45 3.09 2.12
C LEU A 205 -16.15 2.95 2.92
N ARG A 206 -15.65 4.04 3.52
CA ARG A 206 -14.42 4.00 4.33
C ARG A 206 -14.59 3.09 5.55
N LEU A 207 -15.71 3.19 6.27
CA LEU A 207 -15.99 2.31 7.40
C LEU A 207 -16.01 0.83 7.00
N SER A 208 -16.63 0.50 5.86
CA SER A 208 -16.70 -0.87 5.35
C SER A 208 -15.30 -1.41 5.09
N LEU A 209 -14.48 -0.66 4.34
CA LEU A 209 -13.11 -1.05 4.02
C LEU A 209 -12.25 -1.19 5.27
N TRP A 210 -12.30 -0.22 6.18
CA TRP A 210 -11.51 -0.28 7.41
C TRP A 210 -11.95 -1.43 8.31
N SER A 211 -13.25 -1.74 8.37
CA SER A 211 -13.75 -2.88 9.14
C SER A 211 -13.24 -4.20 8.57
N GLU A 212 -13.20 -4.35 7.25
CA GLU A 212 -12.62 -5.52 6.59
C GLU A 212 -11.11 -5.63 6.85
N HIS A 213 -10.35 -4.57 6.57
CA HIS A 213 -8.88 -4.58 6.72
C HIS A 213 -8.43 -4.80 8.17
N LEU A 214 -9.20 -4.36 9.16
CA LEU A 214 -8.93 -4.55 10.59
C LEU A 214 -9.61 -5.78 11.18
N GLY A 215 -10.48 -6.47 10.43
CA GLY A 215 -11.24 -7.62 10.91
C GLY A 215 -12.20 -7.27 12.06
N LEU A 216 -12.83 -6.09 12.01
CA LEU A 216 -13.74 -5.62 13.05
C LEU A 216 -15.12 -6.24 12.92
N HIS A 217 -15.68 -6.66 14.06
CA HIS A 217 -17.08 -7.05 14.16
C HIS A 217 -18.00 -5.82 14.25
N ARG A 218 -19.30 -5.99 14.00
CA ARG A 218 -20.30 -4.90 13.99
C ARG A 218 -20.27 -4.01 15.25
N GLY A 219 -19.98 -4.57 16.43
CA GLY A 219 -19.90 -3.82 17.69
C GLY A 219 -18.63 -2.96 17.86
N GLU A 220 -17.61 -3.20 17.04
CA GLU A 220 -16.30 -2.57 17.12
C GLU A 220 -16.14 -1.41 16.12
N VAL A 221 -16.98 -1.34 15.09
CA VAL A 221 -16.96 -0.29 14.05
C VAL A 221 -16.99 1.14 14.62
N LYS A 222 -17.61 1.33 15.79
CA LYS A 222 -17.62 2.61 16.50
C LYS A 222 -16.22 3.16 16.85
N GLN A 223 -15.24 2.28 17.00
CA GLN A 223 -13.86 2.63 17.33
C GLN A 223 -13.15 3.35 16.17
N ILE A 224 -13.62 3.13 14.94
CA ILE A 224 -13.02 3.69 13.72
C ILE A 224 -13.84 4.81 13.09
N ILE A 225 -14.80 5.39 13.81
CA ILE A 225 -15.63 6.51 13.29
C ILE A 225 -14.77 7.72 12.96
N ASP A 226 -13.78 8.02 13.80
CA ASP A 226 -12.88 9.15 13.62
C ASP A 226 -11.56 8.66 13.00
N PRO A 227 -11.31 8.90 11.70
CA PRO A 227 -10.18 8.28 11.00
C PRO A 227 -8.83 8.93 11.30
N VAL A 228 -8.79 10.08 11.97
CA VAL A 228 -7.55 10.86 12.20
C VAL A 228 -7.21 11.03 13.68
N ASN A 229 -8.05 10.53 14.58
CA ASN A 229 -7.74 10.50 16.00
C ASN A 229 -6.62 9.49 16.29
N ASP A 230 -5.68 9.84 17.16
CA ASP A 230 -4.57 8.97 17.55
C ASP A 230 -5.03 7.60 18.08
N ALA A 231 -6.11 7.55 18.87
CA ALA A 231 -6.65 6.28 19.37
C ALA A 231 -7.16 5.37 18.25
N THR A 232 -7.63 5.94 17.14
CA THR A 232 -8.02 5.16 15.97
C THR A 232 -6.82 4.82 15.11
N TYR A 233 -6.01 5.82 14.76
CA TYR A 233 -5.00 5.67 13.73
C TYR A 233 -3.71 5.04 14.26
N LYS A 234 -3.23 5.46 15.43
CA LYS A 234 -2.01 4.90 16.02
C LYS A 234 -2.32 3.60 16.74
N ASP A 235 -3.27 3.63 17.68
CA ASP A 235 -3.48 2.55 18.63
C ASP A 235 -4.25 1.35 18.04
N ILE A 236 -5.07 1.58 17.00
CA ILE A 236 -5.79 0.50 16.30
C ILE A 236 -5.14 0.24 14.94
N TRP A 237 -5.11 1.23 14.05
CA TRP A 237 -4.72 1.00 12.66
C TRP A 237 -3.23 0.63 12.50
N MET A 238 -2.32 1.50 12.93
CA MET A 238 -0.88 1.26 12.85
C MET A 238 -0.45 0.08 13.72
N ALA A 239 -0.98 -0.01 14.94
CA ALA A 239 -0.67 -1.10 15.86
C ALA A 239 -1.09 -2.48 15.30
N THR A 240 -2.27 -2.58 14.69
CA THR A 240 -2.73 -3.83 14.05
C THR A 240 -1.85 -4.18 12.87
N ALA A 241 -1.54 -3.22 11.99
CA ALA A 241 -0.66 -3.44 10.84
C ALA A 241 0.72 -3.95 11.27
N LYS A 242 1.34 -3.29 12.27
CA LYS A 242 2.65 -3.68 12.81
C LYS A 242 2.60 -5.07 13.44
N THR A 243 1.58 -5.35 14.24
CA THR A 243 1.42 -6.64 14.93
C THR A 243 1.24 -7.77 13.93
N ASN A 244 0.37 -7.59 12.93
CA ASN A 244 0.18 -8.57 11.86
C ASN A 244 1.48 -8.79 11.07
N THR A 245 2.19 -7.72 10.68
CA THR A 245 3.49 -7.84 9.97
C THR A 245 4.48 -8.66 10.77
N MET A 246 4.63 -8.41 12.08
CA MET A 246 5.53 -9.18 12.93
C MET A 246 5.11 -10.66 13.00
N ILE A 247 3.82 -10.95 13.16
CA ILE A 247 3.33 -12.34 13.21
C ILE A 247 3.59 -13.06 11.87
N TYR A 248 3.29 -12.42 10.74
CA TYR A 248 3.55 -13.01 9.43
C TYR A 248 5.05 -13.25 9.19
N GLN A 249 5.89 -12.32 9.63
CA GLN A 249 7.34 -12.49 9.59
C GLN A 249 7.81 -13.65 10.48
N ASP A 250 7.32 -13.74 11.71
CA ASP A 250 7.67 -14.80 12.66
C ASP A 250 7.27 -16.19 12.14
N VAL A 251 6.07 -16.29 11.55
CA VAL A 251 5.48 -17.58 11.17
C VAL A 251 5.96 -18.05 9.80
N PHE A 252 6.01 -17.15 8.81
CA PHE A 252 6.23 -17.52 7.41
C PHE A 252 7.52 -16.94 6.84
N SER A 253 8.20 -16.03 7.55
CA SER A 253 9.33 -15.27 7.01
C SER A 253 9.02 -14.61 5.67
N CYS A 254 7.81 -14.04 5.55
CA CYS A 254 7.29 -13.47 4.31
C CYS A 254 8.29 -12.53 3.64
N VAL A 255 8.32 -12.58 2.31
CA VAL A 255 8.88 -11.50 1.49
C VAL A 255 7.72 -10.74 0.84
N PRO A 256 7.87 -9.45 0.51
CA PRO A 256 8.95 -8.55 0.92
C PRO A 256 8.98 -8.29 2.45
N ASN A 257 10.14 -7.90 3.00
CA ASN A 257 10.28 -7.47 4.40
C ASN A 257 11.47 -6.50 4.59
N ASP A 258 11.49 -5.76 5.70
CA ASP A 258 12.55 -4.79 6.02
C ASP A 258 13.84 -5.42 6.57
N LEU A 259 13.95 -6.75 6.62
CA LEU A 259 15.16 -7.47 7.06
C LEU A 259 16.09 -7.82 5.89
N ILE A 260 15.56 -7.85 4.66
CA ILE A 260 16.30 -8.21 3.45
C ILE A 260 16.67 -6.94 2.71
N HIS A 261 17.93 -6.50 2.84
CA HIS A 261 18.40 -5.25 2.23
C HIS A 261 19.10 -5.44 0.88
N SER A 262 19.50 -6.67 0.54
CA SER A 262 20.26 -6.99 -0.68
C SER A 262 19.76 -8.26 -1.38
N ARG A 263 20.10 -8.44 -2.66
CA ARG A 263 19.89 -9.70 -3.40
C ARG A 263 20.65 -10.85 -2.73
N ALA A 264 21.83 -10.57 -2.19
CA ALA A 264 22.62 -11.55 -1.45
C ALA A 264 21.89 -12.03 -0.19
N SER A 265 21.34 -11.11 0.62
CA SER A 265 20.56 -11.49 1.81
C SER A 265 19.27 -12.20 1.44
N PHE A 266 18.62 -11.82 0.33
CA PHE A 266 17.45 -12.52 -0.18
C PHE A 266 17.78 -13.98 -0.51
N ARG A 267 18.82 -14.22 -1.32
CA ARG A 267 19.27 -15.58 -1.67
C ARG A 267 19.66 -16.40 -0.45
N GLN A 268 20.38 -15.80 0.50
CA GLN A 268 20.77 -16.48 1.73
C GLN A 268 19.55 -16.88 2.57
N SER A 269 18.59 -15.97 2.74
CA SER A 269 17.33 -16.24 3.44
C SER A 269 16.57 -17.38 2.76
N THR A 270 16.37 -17.30 1.44
CA THR A 270 15.70 -18.34 0.66
C THR A 270 16.41 -19.70 0.78
N ALA A 271 17.73 -19.74 0.68
CA ALA A 271 18.51 -20.98 0.79
C ALA A 271 18.46 -21.59 2.20
N TYR A 272 18.66 -20.78 3.24
CA TYR A 272 18.56 -21.20 4.64
C TYR A 272 17.20 -21.85 4.93
N TRP A 273 16.13 -21.19 4.48
CA TRP A 273 14.80 -21.74 4.64
C TRP A 273 14.69 -23.04 3.86
N LYS A 274 15.01 -23.07 2.55
CA LYS A 274 14.91 -24.29 1.71
C LYS A 274 15.54 -25.53 2.34
N GLU A 275 16.66 -25.37 3.04
CA GLU A 275 17.32 -26.45 3.77
C GLU A 275 16.51 -26.92 5.00
N LYS A 276 15.94 -25.98 5.77
CA LYS A 276 15.30 -26.23 7.07
C LYS A 276 13.93 -26.92 7.00
N ILE A 277 13.11 -26.65 5.98
CA ILE A 277 11.74 -27.23 5.86
C ILE A 277 11.71 -28.34 4.77
N GLY A 278 12.89 -28.77 4.30
CA GLY A 278 13.03 -29.72 3.21
C GLY A 278 12.61 -29.13 1.86
N HIS A 279 12.69 -29.92 0.79
CA HIS A 279 12.34 -29.51 -0.59
C HIS A 279 10.87 -29.08 -0.79
N THR A 280 10.07 -29.02 0.27
CA THR A 280 8.69 -28.57 0.28
C THR A 280 8.59 -27.07 0.61
N THR A 281 8.76 -26.25 -0.43
CA THR A 281 7.93 -25.06 -0.72
C THR A 281 7.78 -23.97 0.33
N ILE A 282 8.85 -23.59 1.03
CA ILE A 282 8.87 -22.34 1.82
C ILE A 282 8.85 -21.11 0.91
N ASP A 283 9.20 -21.33 -0.35
CA ASP A 283 9.03 -20.42 -1.45
C ASP A 283 7.55 -20.05 -1.74
N LEU A 284 6.56 -20.71 -1.11
CA LEU A 284 5.13 -20.45 -1.37
C LEU A 284 4.39 -19.85 -0.17
N GLY A 285 5.10 -19.30 0.82
CA GLY A 285 4.48 -18.78 2.02
C GLY A 285 3.93 -19.89 2.92
N ILE A 286 4.63 -21.02 3.03
CA ILE A 286 4.24 -22.16 3.88
C ILE A 286 4.92 -22.05 5.25
N ALA A 287 4.18 -22.23 6.34
CA ALA A 287 4.73 -22.22 7.69
C ALA A 287 5.45 -23.55 8.01
N PRO A 288 6.53 -23.53 8.82
CA PRO A 288 7.11 -24.74 9.38
C PRO A 288 6.13 -25.45 10.31
N GLU A 289 6.28 -26.76 10.53
CA GLU A 289 5.42 -27.51 11.44
C GLU A 289 5.49 -27.02 12.90
N LYS A 290 6.67 -26.54 13.31
CA LYS A 290 6.91 -25.95 14.64
C LYS A 290 7.78 -24.72 14.52
N LEU A 291 7.42 -23.67 15.26
CA LEU A 291 8.26 -22.50 15.44
C LEU A 291 9.25 -22.77 16.57
N GLU A 292 10.55 -22.75 16.25
CA GLU A 292 11.61 -22.91 17.24
C GLU A 292 11.87 -21.57 17.92
N SER A 293 11.69 -21.52 19.24
CA SER A 293 12.10 -20.39 20.07
C SER A 293 13.11 -20.86 21.12
N TYR A 294 14.17 -20.07 21.32
CA TYR A 294 15.12 -20.30 22.39
C TYR A 294 14.65 -19.54 23.63
N GLN A 295 14.19 -20.26 24.65
CA GLN A 295 13.90 -19.69 25.97
C GLN A 295 14.73 -20.43 27.02
N ASN A 296 15.54 -19.69 27.78
CA ASN A 296 16.38 -20.22 28.86
C ASN A 296 17.35 -21.37 28.46
N GLY A 297 17.78 -21.41 27.19
CA GLY A 297 18.69 -22.46 26.69
C GLY A 297 17.99 -23.72 26.19
N ASP A 298 16.68 -23.85 26.39
CA ASP A 298 15.87 -24.95 25.86
C ASP A 298 15.13 -24.53 24.58
N LEU A 299 15.13 -25.43 23.60
CA LEU A 299 14.34 -25.31 22.37
C LEU A 299 12.87 -25.60 22.67
N LYS A 300 12.03 -24.57 22.68
CA LYS A 300 10.58 -24.73 22.78
C LYS A 300 9.95 -24.57 21.40
N GLY A 301 9.34 -25.65 20.91
CA GLY A 301 8.51 -25.64 19.71
C GLY A 301 7.11 -25.12 20.02
N THR A 302 6.67 -24.08 19.31
CA THR A 302 5.30 -23.55 19.38
C THR A 302 4.56 -23.84 18.08
N ASP A 303 3.27 -24.19 18.17
CA ASP A 303 2.42 -24.36 16.98
C ASP A 303 2.24 -22.98 16.29
N PRO A 304 2.61 -22.84 15.01
CA PRO A 304 2.42 -21.58 14.29
C PRO A 304 0.98 -21.06 14.32
N MET A 305 -0.02 -21.95 14.42
CA MET A 305 -1.43 -21.56 14.51
C MET A 305 -1.73 -20.75 15.77
N GLU A 306 -1.07 -21.04 16.90
CA GLU A 306 -1.25 -20.25 18.15
C GLU A 306 -0.83 -18.79 17.95
N ARG A 307 0.23 -18.57 17.15
CA ARG A 307 0.68 -17.22 16.80
C ARG A 307 -0.30 -16.55 15.84
N LEU A 308 -0.78 -17.27 14.83
CA LEU A 308 -1.69 -16.76 13.82
C LEU A 308 -3.08 -16.37 14.36
N GLN A 309 -3.53 -17.00 15.45
CA GLN A 309 -4.77 -16.62 16.14
C GLN A 309 -4.77 -15.18 16.68
N SER A 310 -3.59 -14.57 16.83
CA SER A 310 -3.45 -13.17 17.26
C SER A 310 -3.60 -12.16 16.11
N ILE A 311 -3.62 -12.61 14.85
CA ILE A 311 -3.84 -11.74 13.69
C ILE A 311 -5.28 -11.21 13.72
N ARG A 312 -5.43 -9.91 13.42
CA ARG A 312 -6.74 -9.29 13.18
C ARG A 312 -6.80 -8.65 11.81
N GLY A 313 -7.84 -9.00 11.04
CA GLY A 313 -8.01 -8.50 9.68
C GLY A 313 -6.89 -8.93 8.75
N HIS A 314 -6.56 -8.05 7.80
CA HIS A 314 -5.64 -8.33 6.70
C HIS A 314 -4.52 -7.30 6.59
N ILE A 315 -4.63 -6.16 7.28
CA ILE A 315 -3.66 -5.07 7.14
C ILE A 315 -2.27 -5.47 7.64
N VAL A 316 -1.25 -5.13 6.85
CA VAL A 316 0.18 -5.28 7.19
C VAL A 316 0.93 -4.01 6.79
N SER A 317 1.97 -3.65 7.52
CA SER A 317 2.89 -2.57 7.12
C SER A 317 3.57 -2.91 5.79
N PHE A 318 3.68 -1.91 4.91
CA PHE A 318 4.44 -2.04 3.67
C PHE A 318 5.95 -1.87 3.98
N PRO A 319 6.81 -2.78 3.50
CA PRO A 319 8.24 -2.72 3.79
C PRO A 319 8.93 -1.66 2.93
N LEU A 320 9.54 -0.67 3.58
CA LEU A 320 10.22 0.46 2.94
C LEU A 320 11.70 0.17 2.63
N ASP A 321 12.30 -0.77 3.35
CA ASP A 321 13.73 -1.08 3.32
C ASP A 321 14.06 -2.37 2.54
N PHE A 322 13.05 -3.09 2.05
CA PHE A 322 13.26 -4.30 1.26
C PHE A 322 14.12 -4.01 0.02
N MET A 323 15.30 -4.60 -0.07
CA MET A 323 16.27 -4.38 -1.15
C MET A 323 16.72 -2.92 -1.31
N CYS A 324 16.84 -2.18 -0.21
CA CYS A 324 17.26 -0.78 -0.26
C CYS A 324 18.71 -0.56 -0.74
N GLN A 325 19.56 -1.60 -0.70
CA GLN A 325 20.97 -1.53 -1.17
C GLN A 325 21.13 -1.90 -2.65
N GLU A 326 20.04 -2.20 -3.34
CA GLU A 326 20.08 -2.75 -4.70
C GLU A 326 19.56 -1.76 -5.74
N ASP A 327 20.19 -1.78 -6.92
CA ASP A 327 19.63 -1.16 -8.09
C ASP A 327 18.62 -2.13 -8.74
N LEU A 328 17.35 -1.77 -8.63
CA LEU A 328 16.23 -2.54 -9.18
C LEU A 328 15.92 -2.17 -10.65
N ARG A 329 16.66 -1.24 -11.26
CA ARG A 329 16.45 -0.93 -12.68
C ARG A 329 16.73 -2.16 -13.54
N PRO A 330 15.93 -2.43 -14.59
CA PRO A 330 16.27 -3.44 -15.56
C PRO A 330 17.60 -3.07 -16.25
N VAL A 331 18.51 -4.03 -16.35
CA VAL A 331 19.82 -3.83 -17.02
C VAL A 331 19.56 -3.80 -18.53
N ILE A 332 20.01 -2.75 -19.22
CA ILE A 332 19.80 -2.53 -20.67
C ILE A 332 20.59 -3.54 -21.56
N MET A 333 21.23 -4.56 -20.99
CA MET A 333 22.06 -5.53 -21.73
C MET A 333 21.32 -6.77 -22.24
N GLU A 334 20.05 -6.97 -21.90
CA GLU A 334 19.28 -8.10 -22.44
C GLU A 334 18.59 -7.69 -23.74
N SER A 335 18.86 -8.44 -24.79
CA SER A 335 18.34 -8.27 -26.16
C SER A 335 16.81 -8.22 -26.29
N GLU A 336 16.07 -8.38 -25.18
CA GLU A 336 14.61 -8.38 -25.10
C GLU A 336 14.01 -7.05 -24.61
N TYR A 337 14.80 -6.10 -24.08
CA TYR A 337 14.27 -4.83 -23.54
C TYR A 337 14.58 -3.61 -24.42
N PHE A 338 14.11 -3.64 -25.67
CA PHE A 338 13.88 -2.42 -26.47
C PHE A 338 12.52 -1.77 -26.13
N ALA A 339 12.16 -1.69 -24.85
CA ALA A 339 10.91 -1.12 -24.38
C ALA A 339 11.15 0.26 -23.74
N SER A 340 11.45 1.26 -24.56
CA SER A 340 11.82 2.60 -24.09
C SER A 340 10.70 3.38 -23.36
N GLN A 341 9.49 2.83 -23.23
CA GLN A 341 8.33 3.50 -22.59
C GLN A 341 7.36 2.61 -21.80
N VAL A 342 7.58 1.29 -21.69
CA VAL A 342 6.57 0.40 -21.06
C VAL A 342 6.45 0.62 -19.54
N PHE A 343 7.57 0.96 -18.90
CA PHE A 343 7.65 1.22 -17.45
C PHE A 343 8.29 2.57 -17.14
N LEU A 344 8.48 3.44 -18.15
CA LEU A 344 9.16 4.73 -18.04
C LEU A 344 8.18 5.89 -17.93
#